data_AF-A0A7X8HIB7-F1
#
_entry.id   AF-A0A7X8HIB7-F1
#
_cell.length_a   1.000
_cell.length_b   1.000
_cell.length_c   1.000
_cell.angle_alpha   90.00
_cell.angle_beta   90.00
_cell.angle_gamma   90.00
#
_symmetry.space_group_name_H-M   'P 1'
#
loop_
_entity.id
_entity.type
_entity.pdbx_description
1 polymer ?
#
loop_
_entity_poly.entity_id
_entity_poly.type
_entity_poly.pdbx_seq_one_letter_code
_entity_poly.pdbx_strand_id
1 'polypeptide(L)'
;MLISILGLAILMFSLFMGLPIAWGMLLVGTLGFSYFTGIEAAYTMAAQTAFDTGMSYSFTVLPLFILMGNLVNASGLSRDLYAAANAFIGHLRGGLAMATIIACGAFSALSGSSMATTAAMSRVAMPNMRKYHYDDRLATGSIAAGGTLGILIPPSVIMVVYGILTETDIGKLFAAGFLPGFIAMLMYLLTVVILTTINPKLGQPGEKSTWKQRLHATKGVL
;
A
#
# COMPACT_ATOMS: atom_id res chain seq x y z
N MET A 1 4.87 -33.31 25.03
CA MET A 1 3.70 -32.42 25.23
C MET A 1 4.00 -31.22 26.12
N LEU A 2 4.48 -31.39 27.36
CA LEU A 2 4.70 -30.25 28.27
C LEU A 2 5.64 -29.17 27.70
N ILE A 3 6.75 -29.56 27.07
CA ILE A 3 7.72 -28.64 26.46
C ILE A 3 7.09 -27.86 25.29
N SER A 4 6.26 -28.53 24.47
CA SER A 4 5.54 -27.89 23.36
C SER A 4 4.51 -26.87 23.86
N ILE A 5 3.81 -27.18 24.95
CA ILE A 5 2.85 -26.26 25.59
C ILE A 5 3.58 -25.06 26.21
N LEU A 6 4.72 -25.29 26.87
CA LEU A 6 5.57 -24.21 27.39
C LEU A 6 6.11 -23.32 26.28
N GLY A 7 6.58 -23.91 25.17
CA GLY A 7 7.02 -23.16 24.00
C GLY A 7 5.91 -22.29 23.42
N LEU A 8 4.70 -22.84 23.26
CA LEU A 8 3.52 -22.08 22.83
C LEU A 8 3.20 -20.93 23.79
N ALA A 9 3.24 -21.18 25.10
CA ALA A 9 2.97 -20.16 26.11
C ALA A 9 4.00 -19.01 26.06
N ILE A 10 5.29 -19.33 25.90
CA ILE A 10 6.37 -18.34 25.76
C ILE A 10 6.20 -17.53 24.46
N LEU A 11 5.82 -18.18 23.35
CA LEU A 11 5.54 -17.51 22.09
C LEU A 11 4.38 -16.51 22.27
N MET A 12 3.26 -16.96 22.83
CA MET A 12 2.09 -16.12 23.08
C MET A 12 2.43 -14.94 23.98
N PHE A 13 3.16 -15.18 25.06
CA PHE A 13 3.60 -14.12 25.98
C PHE A 13 4.50 -13.08 25.29
N SER A 14 5.43 -13.54 24.43
CA SER A 14 6.31 -12.66 23.65
C SER A 14 5.48 -11.74 22.73
N LEU A 15 4.45 -12.28 22.08
CA LEU A 15 3.56 -11.51 21.21
C LEU A 15 2.76 -10.47 21.99
N PHE A 16 2.30 -10.79 23.21
CA PHE A 16 1.62 -9.82 24.07
C PHE A 16 2.53 -8.69 24.57
N MET A 17 3.83 -8.94 24.68
CA MET A 17 4.84 -7.90 24.96
C MET A 17 5.14 -7.01 23.74
N GLY A 18 4.54 -7.27 22.57
CA GLY A 18 4.77 -6.52 21.35
C GLY A 18 6.05 -6.91 20.60
N LEU A 19 6.68 -8.03 20.94
CA LEU A 19 7.76 -8.57 20.13
C LEU A 19 7.23 -8.96 18.74
N PRO A 20 7.87 -8.52 17.64
CA PRO A 20 7.51 -8.96 16.31
C PRO A 20 7.53 -10.50 16.22
N ILE A 21 6.53 -11.07 15.54
CA ILE A 21 6.32 -12.52 15.43
C ILE A 21 7.60 -13.25 15.00
N ALA A 22 8.38 -12.66 14.07
CA ALA A 22 9.64 -13.21 13.60
C ALA A 22 10.64 -13.50 14.74
N TRP A 23 10.81 -12.55 15.68
CA TRP A 23 11.73 -12.72 16.81
C TRP A 23 11.20 -13.74 17.81
N GLY A 24 9.89 -13.77 18.05
CA GLY A 24 9.25 -14.77 18.88
C GLY A 24 9.44 -16.18 18.33
N MET A 25 9.19 -16.37 17.03
CA MET A 25 9.37 -17.66 16.34
C MET A 25 10.84 -18.08 16.29
N LEU A 26 11.76 -17.15 16.04
CA LEU A 26 13.19 -17.42 16.05
C LEU A 26 13.64 -17.89 17.43
N LEU A 27 13.31 -17.16 18.51
CA LEU A 27 13.72 -17.54 19.86
C LEU A 27 13.10 -18.86 20.31
N VAL A 28 11.77 -18.98 20.25
CA VAL A 28 11.06 -20.18 20.74
C VAL A 28 11.36 -21.39 19.85
N GLY A 29 11.41 -21.20 18.53
CA GLY A 29 11.71 -22.26 17.58
C GLY A 29 13.14 -22.78 17.71
N THR A 30 14.13 -21.89 17.77
CA THR A 30 15.55 -22.30 17.89
C THR A 30 15.86 -22.91 19.25
N LEU A 31 15.36 -22.33 20.35
CA LEU A 31 15.56 -22.89 21.69
C LEU A 31 14.84 -24.24 21.83
N GLY A 32 13.61 -24.34 21.35
CA GLY A 32 12.84 -25.59 21.33
C GLY A 32 13.54 -26.68 20.53
N PHE A 33 14.03 -26.37 19.33
CA PHE A 33 14.75 -27.33 18.50
C PHE A 33 16.11 -27.72 19.09
N SER A 34 16.82 -26.76 19.71
CA SER A 34 18.10 -27.01 20.37
C SER A 34 17.98 -28.01 21.52
N TYR A 35 16.84 -28.00 22.22
CA TYR A 35 16.58 -28.91 23.32
C TYR A 35 16.42 -30.37 22.87
N PHE A 36 15.86 -30.61 21.68
CA PHE A 36 15.64 -31.97 21.16
C PHE A 36 16.81 -32.50 20.34
N THR A 37 17.48 -31.64 19.57
CA THR A 37 18.43 -32.08 18.53
C THR A 37 19.85 -31.56 18.78
N GLY A 38 20.03 -30.65 19.74
CA GLY A 38 21.32 -30.04 20.06
C GLY A 38 21.49 -28.64 19.45
N ILE A 39 22.33 -27.83 20.10
CA ILE A 39 22.56 -26.42 19.77
C ILE A 39 23.10 -26.22 18.36
N GLU A 40 24.03 -27.08 17.93
CA GLU A 40 24.68 -26.97 16.62
C GLU A 40 23.71 -27.23 15.46
N ALA A 41 22.83 -28.22 15.61
CA ALA A 41 21.76 -28.52 14.65
C ALA A 41 20.72 -27.37 14.60
N ALA A 42 20.34 -26.83 15.75
CA ALA A 42 19.40 -25.71 15.83
C ALA A 42 19.94 -24.44 15.17
N TYR A 43 21.22 -24.11 15.39
CA TYR A 43 21.86 -22.96 14.75
C TYR A 43 21.93 -23.13 13.24
N THR A 44 22.34 -24.31 12.77
CA THR A 44 22.39 -24.64 11.34
C THR A 44 21.01 -24.55 10.68
N MET A 45 19.97 -25.11 11.32
CA MET A 45 18.59 -25.01 10.83
C MET A 45 18.08 -23.57 10.78
N ALA A 46 18.37 -22.76 11.81
CA ALA A 46 17.98 -21.36 11.85
C ALA A 46 18.63 -20.56 10.72
N ALA A 47 19.94 -20.73 10.54
CA ALA A 47 20.71 -20.09 9.48
C ALA A 47 20.21 -20.51 8.09
N GLN A 48 19.94 -21.80 7.90
CA GLN A 48 19.45 -22.34 6.64
C GLN A 48 18.02 -21.84 6.32
N THR A 49 17.13 -21.83 7.32
CA THR A 49 15.77 -21.30 7.15
C THR A 49 15.79 -19.81 6.80
N ALA A 50 16.66 -19.02 7.45
CA ALA A 50 16.84 -17.61 7.11
C ALA A 50 17.34 -17.42 5.68
N PHE A 51 18.30 -18.25 5.25
CA PHE A 51 18.85 -18.23 3.89
C PHE A 51 17.81 -18.63 2.83
N ASP A 52 17.12 -19.76 3.03
CA ASP A 52 16.12 -20.30 2.12
C ASP A 52 14.92 -19.36 1.99
N THR A 53 14.50 -18.73 3.09
CA THR A 53 13.45 -17.70 3.06
C THR A 53 13.91 -16.50 2.22
N GLY A 54 15.14 -16.00 2.44
CA GLY A 54 15.67 -14.86 1.68
C GLY A 54 15.85 -15.14 0.17
N MET A 55 16.13 -16.40 -0.20
CA MET A 55 16.28 -16.86 -1.59
C MET A 55 14.97 -17.38 -2.20
N SER A 56 13.85 -17.26 -1.50
CA SER A 56 12.56 -17.70 -2.01
C SER A 56 12.20 -16.98 -3.30
N TYR A 57 11.87 -17.76 -4.33
CA TYR A 57 11.43 -17.26 -5.63
C TYR A 57 10.27 -16.25 -5.50
N SER A 58 9.44 -16.42 -4.48
CA SER A 58 8.35 -15.54 -4.08
C SER A 58 8.77 -14.08 -3.88
N PHE A 59 9.99 -13.82 -3.42
CA PHE A 59 10.50 -12.46 -3.24
C PHE A 59 10.97 -11.80 -4.54
N THR A 60 11.13 -12.54 -5.64
CA THR A 60 11.41 -11.98 -6.98
C THR A 60 10.28 -11.04 -7.45
N VAL A 61 9.06 -11.27 -6.95
CA VAL A 61 7.89 -10.44 -7.21
C VAL A 61 8.11 -8.98 -6.73
N LEU A 62 8.83 -8.78 -5.62
CA LEU A 62 9.09 -7.45 -5.05
C LEU A 62 9.86 -6.52 -6.03
N PRO A 63 11.05 -6.89 -6.55
CA PRO A 63 11.76 -6.09 -7.56
C PRO A 63 10.94 -5.83 -8.83
N LEU A 64 10.17 -6.81 -9.32
CA LEU A 64 9.39 -6.67 -10.56
C LEU A 64 8.28 -5.61 -10.41
N PHE A 65 7.59 -5.57 -9.27
CA PHE A 65 6.60 -4.52 -9.01
C PHE A 65 7.23 -3.14 -8.78
N ILE A 66 8.39 -3.07 -8.14
CA ILE A 66 9.15 -1.81 -8.03
C ILE A 66 9.59 -1.31 -9.42
N LEU A 67 10.10 -2.21 -10.25
CA LEU A 67 10.48 -1.90 -11.64
C LEU A 67 9.27 -1.41 -12.45
N MET A 68 8.12 -2.09 -12.32
CA MET A 68 6.87 -1.67 -12.95
C MET A 68 6.46 -0.27 -12.49
N GLY A 69 6.46 0.01 -11.18
CA GLY A 69 6.14 1.34 -10.66
C GLY A 69 7.05 2.44 -11.23
N ASN A 70 8.34 2.15 -11.37
CA ASN A 70 9.30 3.06 -12.01
C ASN A 70 9.02 3.26 -13.50
N LEU A 71 8.70 2.19 -14.25
CA LEU A 71 8.35 2.26 -15.67
C LEU A 71 7.06 3.05 -15.91
N VAL A 72 6.01 2.79 -15.12
CA VAL A 72 4.73 3.51 -15.20
C VAL A 72 4.90 5.00 -14.87
N ASN A 73 5.78 5.32 -13.91
CA ASN A 73 6.09 6.71 -13.61
C ASN A 73 6.93 7.37 -14.72
N ALA A 74 7.88 6.64 -15.33
CA ALA A 74 8.70 7.13 -16.43
C ALA A 74 7.92 7.32 -17.74
N SER A 75 6.87 6.53 -17.99
CA SER A 75 6.02 6.66 -19.17
C SER A 75 5.05 7.85 -19.11
N GLY A 76 4.92 8.50 -17.95
CA GLY A 76 3.99 9.62 -17.74
C GLY A 76 2.58 9.20 -17.33
N LEU A 77 2.28 7.90 -17.22
CA LEU A 77 0.94 7.41 -16.89
C LEU A 77 0.45 7.94 -15.53
N SER A 78 1.35 8.11 -14.55
CA SER A 78 1.04 8.75 -13.27
C SER A 78 0.37 10.12 -13.42
N ARG A 79 0.87 10.91 -14.38
CA ARG A 79 0.37 12.25 -14.67
C ARG A 79 -0.95 12.18 -15.42
N ASP A 80 -1.12 11.22 -16.32
CA ASP A 80 -2.35 11.03 -17.08
C ASP A 80 -3.49 10.53 -16.18
N LEU A 81 -3.21 9.61 -15.25
CA LEU A 81 -4.16 9.17 -14.22
C LEU A 81 -4.62 10.33 -13.34
N TYR A 82 -3.69 11.16 -12.87
CA TYR A 82 -4.02 12.34 -12.09
C TYR A 82 -4.83 13.36 -12.91
N ALA A 83 -4.44 13.62 -14.16
CA ALA A 83 -5.14 14.54 -15.04
C ALA A 83 -6.57 14.07 -15.33
N ALA A 84 -6.76 12.77 -15.59
CA ALA A 84 -8.06 12.17 -15.78
C ALA A 84 -8.92 12.34 -14.52
N ALA A 85 -8.44 11.91 -13.35
CA ALA A 85 -9.18 12.05 -12.09
C ALA A 85 -9.54 13.53 -11.78
N ASN A 86 -8.59 14.44 -12.00
CA ASN A 86 -8.80 15.88 -11.80
C ASN A 86 -9.82 16.47 -12.78
N ALA A 87 -9.87 16.01 -14.03
CA ALA A 87 -10.85 16.50 -15.01
C ALA A 87 -12.31 16.17 -14.64
N PHE A 88 -12.53 15.06 -13.93
CA PHE A 88 -13.86 14.66 -13.46
C PHE A 88 -14.26 15.32 -12.14
N ILE A 89 -13.35 15.38 -11.16
CA ILE A 89 -13.69 15.69 -9.76
C ILE A 89 -12.98 16.97 -9.25
N GLY A 90 -11.97 17.46 -9.95
CA GLY A 90 -11.13 18.61 -9.57
C GLY A 90 -11.88 19.92 -9.37
N HIS A 91 -13.04 20.08 -10.03
CA HIS A 91 -13.89 21.27 -9.89
C HIS A 91 -14.65 21.34 -8.55
N LEU A 92 -14.66 20.26 -7.77
CA LEU A 92 -15.29 20.24 -6.45
C LEU A 92 -14.36 20.88 -5.43
N ARG A 93 -14.92 21.34 -4.30
CA ARG A 93 -14.13 21.71 -3.12
C ARG A 93 -13.37 20.47 -2.64
N GLY A 94 -12.06 20.60 -2.42
CA GLY A 94 -11.18 19.45 -2.17
C GLY A 94 -10.93 18.56 -3.39
N GLY A 95 -11.34 18.97 -4.60
CA GLY A 95 -11.31 18.17 -5.81
C GLY A 95 -9.92 17.65 -6.19
N LEU A 96 -8.86 18.44 -5.96
CA LEU A 96 -7.48 18.01 -6.23
C LEU A 96 -7.04 16.88 -5.27
N ALA A 97 -7.43 16.96 -3.99
CA ALA A 97 -7.13 15.92 -3.00
C ALA A 97 -7.91 14.63 -3.28
N MET A 98 -9.18 14.75 -3.68
CA MET A 98 -9.98 13.61 -4.13
C MET A 98 -9.40 12.97 -5.40
N ALA A 99 -9.00 13.79 -6.37
CA ALA A 99 -8.34 13.33 -7.59
C ALA A 99 -7.04 12.58 -7.29
N THR A 100 -6.25 13.05 -6.31
CA THR A 100 -5.07 12.33 -5.84
C THR A 100 -5.40 10.99 -5.23
N ILE A 101 -6.41 10.88 -4.36
CA ILE A 101 -6.80 9.59 -3.75
C ILE A 101 -7.21 8.59 -4.85
N ILE A 102 -7.99 9.03 -5.83
CA ILE A 102 -8.43 8.20 -6.96
C ILE A 102 -7.25 7.79 -7.84
N ALA A 103 -6.37 8.74 -8.19
CA ALA A 103 -5.17 8.46 -8.97
C ALA A 103 -4.21 7.52 -8.23
N CYS A 104 -4.04 7.69 -6.91
CA CYS A 104 -3.31 6.78 -6.06
C CYS A 104 -3.92 5.38 -6.09
N GLY A 105 -5.25 5.26 -6.02
CA GLY A 105 -5.93 3.97 -6.08
C GLY A 105 -5.79 3.26 -7.43
N ALA A 106 -5.92 4.00 -8.53
CA ALA A 106 -5.73 3.47 -9.87
C ALA A 106 -4.26 3.07 -10.13
N PHE A 107 -3.31 3.91 -9.72
CA PHE A 107 -1.88 3.60 -9.80
C PHE A 107 -1.52 2.43 -8.88
N SER A 108 -2.13 2.33 -7.69
CA SER A 108 -1.96 1.23 -6.75
C SER A 108 -2.38 -0.10 -7.33
N ALA A 109 -3.50 -0.14 -8.08
CA ALA A 109 -3.93 -1.32 -8.81
C ALA A 109 -2.93 -1.74 -9.89
N LEU A 110 -2.06 -0.84 -10.36
CA LEU A 110 -1.04 -1.16 -11.35
C LEU A 110 0.27 -1.57 -10.65
N SER A 111 0.78 -0.73 -9.74
CA SER A 111 2.10 -0.90 -9.16
C SER A 111 2.14 -1.82 -7.94
N GLY A 112 1.00 -2.13 -7.31
CA GLY A 112 0.89 -2.99 -6.13
C GLY A 112 1.74 -2.56 -4.93
N SER A 113 2.17 -1.30 -4.87
CA SER A 113 3.19 -0.80 -3.93
C SER A 113 2.82 0.57 -3.40
N SER A 114 2.65 0.66 -2.08
CA SER A 114 2.32 1.90 -1.38
C SER A 114 3.43 2.95 -1.44
N MET A 115 4.69 2.52 -1.31
CA MET A 115 5.84 3.44 -1.37
C MET A 115 6.00 4.02 -2.77
N ALA A 116 5.90 3.18 -3.81
CA ALA A 116 6.00 3.62 -5.20
C ALA A 116 4.86 4.59 -5.56
N THR A 117 3.63 4.27 -5.16
CA THR A 117 2.45 5.13 -5.37
C THR A 117 2.64 6.50 -4.72
N THR A 118 3.06 6.53 -3.46
CA THR A 118 3.28 7.78 -2.71
C THR A 118 4.39 8.62 -3.35
N ALA A 119 5.51 7.98 -3.75
CA ALA A 119 6.64 8.66 -4.37
C ALA A 119 6.28 9.24 -5.76
N ALA A 120 5.51 8.50 -6.58
CA ALA A 120 5.07 8.97 -7.88
C ALA A 120 4.03 10.10 -7.74
N MET A 121 3.01 9.89 -6.91
CA MET A 121 1.89 10.83 -6.77
C MET A 121 2.29 12.10 -6.02
N SER A 122 3.23 12.05 -5.08
CA SER A 122 3.76 13.26 -4.45
C SER A 122 4.39 14.22 -5.47
N ARG A 123 5.15 13.70 -6.45
CA ARG A 123 5.78 14.52 -7.51
C ARG A 123 4.75 15.15 -8.46
N VAL A 124 3.62 14.47 -8.70
CA VAL A 124 2.57 14.94 -9.61
C VAL A 124 1.54 15.84 -8.92
N ALA A 125 1.09 15.47 -7.73
CA ALA A 125 -0.01 16.13 -7.03
C ALA A 125 0.43 17.34 -6.18
N MET A 126 1.57 17.25 -5.46
CA MET A 126 2.00 18.35 -4.56
C MET A 126 2.17 19.69 -5.28
N PRO A 127 2.87 19.78 -6.44
CA PRO A 127 3.04 21.05 -7.13
C PRO A 127 1.69 21.64 -7.59
N ASN A 128 0.77 20.79 -8.04
CA ASN A 128 -0.56 21.20 -8.46
C ASN A 128 -1.39 21.70 -7.26
N MET A 129 -1.42 20.98 -6.15
CA MET A 129 -2.15 21.41 -4.95
C MET A 129 -1.64 22.74 -4.40
N ARG A 130 -0.32 22.93 -4.35
CA ARG A 130 0.30 24.20 -3.92
C ARG A 130 -0.02 25.36 -4.86
N LYS A 131 -0.11 25.11 -6.18
CA LYS A 131 -0.54 26.12 -7.16
C LYS A 131 -1.97 26.63 -6.89
N TYR A 132 -2.84 25.78 -6.36
CA TYR A 132 -4.21 26.13 -5.97
C TYR A 132 -4.34 26.49 -4.46
N HIS A 133 -3.21 26.80 -3.81
CA HIS A 133 -3.17 27.22 -2.39
C HIS A 133 -3.84 26.23 -1.42
N TYR A 134 -3.70 24.92 -1.67
CA TYR A 134 -4.11 23.91 -0.70
C TYR A 134 -3.24 23.95 0.55
N ASP A 135 -3.84 23.62 1.69
CA ASP A 135 -3.10 23.45 2.93
C ASP A 135 -2.18 22.21 2.82
N ASP A 136 -0.91 22.38 3.18
CA ASP A 136 0.10 21.32 3.07
C ASP A 136 -0.28 20.08 3.90
N ARG A 137 -1.05 20.22 4.99
CA ARG A 137 -1.53 19.08 5.79
C ARG A 137 -2.55 18.24 5.03
N LEU A 138 -3.49 18.90 4.35
CA LEU A 138 -4.47 18.18 3.51
C LEU A 138 -3.78 17.55 2.29
N ALA A 139 -2.87 18.29 1.65
CA ALA A 139 -2.14 17.81 0.49
C ALA A 139 -1.31 16.56 0.83
N THR A 140 -0.40 16.68 1.80
CA THR A 140 0.46 15.56 2.22
C THR A 140 -0.35 14.40 2.83
N GLY A 141 -1.38 14.71 3.61
CA GLY A 141 -2.28 13.71 4.18
C GLY A 141 -3.03 12.90 3.12
N SER A 142 -3.56 13.57 2.08
CA SER A 142 -4.26 12.90 0.97
C SER A 142 -3.35 11.97 0.16
N ILE A 143 -2.09 12.38 -0.06
CA ILE A 143 -1.09 11.55 -0.75
C ILE A 143 -0.69 10.35 0.11
N ALA A 144 -0.40 10.58 1.39
CA ALA A 144 -0.02 9.53 2.33
C ALA A 144 -1.15 8.50 2.49
N ALA A 145 -2.38 8.96 2.73
CA ALA A 145 -3.55 8.10 2.83
C ALA A 145 -3.83 7.36 1.52
N GLY A 146 -3.81 8.06 0.38
CA GLY A 146 -4.00 7.44 -0.93
C GLY A 146 -2.95 6.36 -1.23
N GLY A 147 -1.70 6.57 -0.82
CA GLY A 147 -0.63 5.57 -0.96
C GLY A 147 -0.90 4.27 -0.20
N THR A 148 -1.59 4.32 0.94
CA THR A 148 -1.95 3.10 1.70
C THR A 148 -2.90 2.17 0.94
N LEU A 149 -3.63 2.68 -0.06
CA LEU A 149 -4.52 1.87 -0.89
C LEU A 149 -3.74 0.81 -1.70
N GLY A 150 -2.44 1.00 -1.93
CA GLY A 150 -1.55 0.01 -2.58
C GLY A 150 -1.44 -1.34 -1.88
N ILE A 151 -1.79 -1.42 -0.60
CA ILE A 151 -1.83 -2.68 0.14
C ILE A 151 -3.14 -3.44 -0.14
N LEU A 152 -4.23 -2.72 -0.38
CA LEU A 152 -5.59 -3.25 -0.42
C LEU A 152 -6.13 -3.46 -1.83
N ILE A 153 -5.85 -2.53 -2.75
CA ILE A 153 -6.38 -2.56 -4.12
C ILE A 153 -5.52 -3.51 -4.97
N PRO A 154 -6.07 -4.64 -5.44
CA PRO A 154 -5.29 -5.62 -6.20
C PRO A 154 -4.95 -5.16 -7.62
N PRO A 155 -3.88 -5.73 -8.24
CA PRO A 155 -2.82 -6.57 -7.66
C PRO A 155 -1.96 -5.85 -6.61
N SER A 156 -1.71 -6.49 -5.47
CA SER A 156 -0.88 -5.95 -4.39
C SER A 156 0.25 -6.90 -4.00
N VAL A 157 1.47 -6.37 -3.96
CA VAL A 157 2.68 -7.09 -3.55
C VAL A 157 2.55 -7.66 -2.14
N ILE A 158 2.00 -6.87 -1.22
CA ILE A 158 1.90 -7.27 0.19
C ILE A 158 0.90 -8.41 0.35
N MET A 159 -0.21 -8.41 -0.41
CA MET A 159 -1.14 -9.54 -0.43
C MET A 159 -0.53 -10.81 -1.02
N VAL A 160 0.34 -10.68 -2.04
CA VAL A 160 1.07 -11.84 -2.58
C VAL A 160 2.01 -12.43 -1.54
N VAL A 161 2.84 -11.58 -0.90
CA VAL A 161 3.76 -12.03 0.15
C VAL A 161 2.98 -12.64 1.30
N TYR A 162 1.91 -12.00 1.75
CA TYR A 162 1.03 -12.54 2.79
C TYR A 162 0.47 -13.90 2.38
N GLY A 163 -0.09 -14.03 1.18
CA GLY A 163 -0.70 -15.26 0.69
C GLY A 163 0.28 -16.42 0.60
N ILE A 164 1.53 -16.14 0.24
CA ILE A 164 2.61 -17.13 0.21
C ILE A 164 3.01 -17.55 1.63
N LEU A 165 3.13 -16.60 2.55
CA LEU A 165 3.49 -16.89 3.95
C LEU A 165 2.40 -17.67 4.69
N THR A 166 1.13 -17.41 4.37
CA THR A 166 -0.01 -18.08 5.01
C THR A 166 -0.54 -19.27 4.22
N GLU A 167 0.13 -19.65 3.11
CA GLU A 167 -0.29 -20.72 2.18
C GLU A 167 -1.76 -20.58 1.73
N THR A 168 -2.25 -19.35 1.65
CA THR A 168 -3.62 -19.06 1.23
C THR A 168 -3.69 -18.73 -0.25
N ASP A 169 -4.82 -19.02 -0.86
CA ASP A 169 -5.10 -18.70 -2.26
C ASP A 169 -5.02 -17.18 -2.51
N ILE A 170 -4.04 -16.78 -3.33
CA ILE A 170 -3.75 -15.39 -3.70
C ILE A 170 -4.92 -14.78 -4.48
N GLY A 171 -5.58 -15.56 -5.34
CA GLY A 171 -6.74 -15.10 -6.11
C GLY A 171 -7.92 -14.77 -5.20
N LYS A 172 -8.17 -15.59 -4.19
CA LYS A 172 -9.18 -15.31 -3.15
C LYS A 172 -8.82 -14.08 -2.32
N LEU A 173 -7.54 -13.92 -1.96
CA LEU A 173 -7.05 -12.72 -1.26
C LEU A 173 -7.28 -11.45 -2.08
N PHE A 174 -6.99 -11.46 -3.37
CA PHE A 174 -7.26 -10.33 -4.26
C PHE A 174 -8.76 -10.02 -4.36
N ALA A 175 -9.59 -11.04 -4.59
CA ALA A 175 -11.04 -10.85 -4.62
C ALA A 175 -11.58 -10.29 -3.30
N ALA A 176 -11.09 -10.80 -2.16
CA ALA A 176 -11.45 -10.31 -0.84
C ALA A 176 -10.94 -8.89 -0.55
N GLY A 177 -9.79 -8.50 -1.10
CA GLY A 177 -9.16 -7.20 -0.94
C GLY A 177 -9.88 -6.04 -1.64
N PHE A 178 -10.58 -6.33 -2.73
CA PHE A 178 -11.27 -5.31 -3.52
C PHE A 178 -12.29 -4.52 -2.70
N LEU A 179 -13.18 -5.21 -1.97
CA LEU A 179 -14.23 -4.59 -1.17
C LEU A 179 -13.68 -3.64 -0.08
N PRO A 180 -12.77 -4.06 0.82
CA PRO A 180 -12.20 -3.18 1.84
C PRO A 180 -11.36 -2.06 1.22
N GLY A 181 -10.65 -2.31 0.11
CA GLY A 181 -9.91 -1.25 -0.60
C GLY A 181 -10.84 -0.16 -1.15
N PHE A 182 -11.96 -0.56 -1.75
CA PHE A 182 -12.98 0.37 -2.23
C PHE A 182 -13.64 1.16 -1.09
N ILE A 183 -13.98 0.49 0.02
CA ILE A 183 -14.53 1.14 1.21
C ILE A 183 -13.53 2.16 1.78
N ALA A 184 -12.25 1.79 1.92
CA ALA A 184 -11.22 2.70 2.40
C ALA A 184 -11.06 3.92 1.49
N MET A 185 -11.07 3.72 0.17
CA MET A 185 -11.05 4.82 -0.80
C MET A 185 -12.24 5.77 -0.60
N LEU A 186 -13.46 5.24 -0.47
CA LEU A 186 -14.65 6.05 -0.21
C LEU A 186 -14.55 6.81 1.12
N MET A 187 -14.04 6.18 2.18
CA MET A 187 -13.83 6.84 3.48
C MET A 187 -12.81 7.98 3.38
N TYR A 188 -11.73 7.81 2.61
CA TYR A 188 -10.76 8.89 2.37
C TYR A 188 -11.38 10.05 1.60
N LEU A 189 -12.17 9.77 0.56
CA LEU A 189 -12.91 10.80 -0.18
C LEU A 189 -13.89 11.55 0.73
N LEU A 190 -14.67 10.83 1.54
CA LEU A 190 -15.57 11.41 2.53
C LEU A 190 -14.81 12.29 3.54
N THR A 191 -13.65 11.85 4.00
CA THR A 191 -12.81 12.63 4.93
C THR A 191 -12.38 13.95 4.30
N VAL A 192 -11.97 13.95 3.02
CA VAL A 192 -11.63 15.19 2.29
C VAL A 192 -12.85 16.10 2.17
N VAL A 193 -14.02 15.56 1.84
CA VAL A 193 -15.27 16.34 1.75
C VAL A 193 -15.63 16.95 3.10
N ILE A 194 -15.56 16.19 4.19
CA ILE A 194 -15.86 16.68 5.54
C ILE A 194 -14.88 17.79 5.95
N LEU A 195 -13.57 17.59 5.75
CA LEU A 195 -12.57 18.59 6.11
C LEU A 195 -12.73 19.89 5.30
N THR A 196 -13.01 19.77 4.00
CA THR A 196 -13.16 20.95 3.12
C THR A 196 -14.52 21.63 3.24
N THR A 197 -15.54 20.96 3.78
CA THR A 197 -16.82 21.59 4.14
C THR A 197 -16.72 22.33 5.48
N ILE A 198 -16.00 21.78 6.47
CA ILE A 198 -15.75 22.45 7.76
C ILE A 198 -14.82 23.65 7.59
N ASN A 199 -13.72 23.50 6.86
CA ASN A 199 -12.77 24.57 6.60
C ASN A 199 -12.47 24.70 5.09
N PRO A 200 -13.21 25.59 4.39
CA PRO A 200 -13.04 25.82 2.95
C PRO A 200 -11.65 26.29 2.53
N LYS A 201 -10.85 26.83 3.46
CA LYS A 201 -9.47 27.28 3.18
C LYS A 201 -8.52 26.10 2.94
N LEU A 202 -8.87 24.89 3.37
CA LEU A 202 -8.01 23.71 3.23
C LEU A 202 -7.89 23.24 1.78
N GLY A 203 -8.94 23.42 0.96
CA GLY A 203 -8.98 22.91 -0.41
C GLY A 203 -9.91 23.71 -1.30
N GLN A 204 -9.34 24.71 -1.98
CA GLN A 204 -10.09 25.53 -2.94
C GLN A 204 -10.55 24.70 -4.14
N PRO A 205 -11.73 24.98 -4.71
CA PRO A 205 -12.19 24.28 -5.91
C PRO A 205 -11.30 24.65 -7.10
N GLY A 206 -10.94 23.66 -7.91
CA GLY A 206 -10.20 23.86 -9.15
C GLY A 206 -11.08 24.40 -10.28
N GLU A 207 -10.46 24.68 -11.43
CA GLU A 207 -11.18 25.09 -12.63
C GLU A 207 -12.08 23.98 -13.17
N LYS A 208 -13.27 24.34 -13.68
CA LYS A 208 -14.18 23.40 -14.32
C LYS A 208 -13.63 22.96 -15.67
N SER A 209 -13.35 21.67 -15.81
CA SER A 209 -12.99 21.08 -17.12
C SER A 209 -14.23 20.82 -17.97
N THR A 210 -14.14 21.18 -19.26
CA THR A 210 -15.20 20.91 -20.26
C THR A 210 -15.25 19.42 -20.62
N TRP A 211 -16.40 18.89 -21.06
CA TRP A 211 -16.54 17.49 -21.50
C TRP A 211 -15.53 17.05 -22.57
N LYS A 212 -15.14 17.95 -23.49
CA LYS A 212 -14.05 17.70 -24.46
C LYS A 212 -12.68 17.48 -23.78
N GLN A 213 -12.40 18.22 -22.70
CA GLN A 213 -11.16 18.07 -21.93
C GLN A 213 -11.17 16.78 -21.09
N ARG A 214 -12.33 16.36 -20.57
CA ARG A 214 -12.49 15.07 -19.86
C ARG A 214 -12.17 13.89 -20.77
N LEU A 215 -12.77 13.85 -21.96
CA LEU A 215 -12.51 12.82 -22.98
C LEU A 215 -11.07 12.82 -23.49
N HIS A 216 -10.43 13.99 -23.55
CA HIS A 216 -9.02 14.08 -23.93
C HIS A 216 -8.10 13.55 -22.81
N ALA A 217 -8.40 13.86 -21.55
CA ALA A 217 -7.64 13.40 -20.39
C ALA A 217 -7.69 11.86 -20.23
N THR A 218 -8.81 11.22 -20.58
CA THR A 218 -8.93 9.75 -20.54
C THR A 218 -8.14 9.03 -21.64
N LYS A 219 -7.77 9.71 -22.74
CA LYS A 219 -7.00 9.09 -23.83
C LYS A 219 -5.54 8.78 -23.49
N GLY A 220 -4.99 9.43 -22.47
CA GLY A 220 -3.63 9.10 -21.98
C GLY A 220 -3.61 7.88 -21.05
N VAL A 221 -4.78 7.44 -20.57
CA VAL A 221 -4.92 6.34 -19.60
C VAL A 221 -5.33 5.03 -20.27
N LEU A 222 -6.08 5.09 -21.38
CA LEU A 222 -6.52 3.96 -22.20
C LEU A 222 -5.51 3.63 -23.29
#